data_AF-A0A1H7XJT6-F1
#
_entry.id   AF-A0A1H7XJT6-F1
#
_cell.length_a   1.000
_cell.length_b   1.000
_cell.length_c   1.000
_cell.angle_alpha   90.00
_cell.angle_beta   90.00
_cell.angle_gamma   90.00
#
_symmetry.space_group_name_H-M   'P 1'
#
loop_
_entity.id
_entity.type
_entity.pdbx_description
1 polymer ?
#
loop_
_entity_poly.entity_id
_entity_poly.type
_entity_poly.pdbx_seq_one_letter_code
_entity_poly.pdbx_strand_id
1 'polypeptide(L)'
;MIKLRKILIALLLLFSSIFSARTVLADSVKELTNVITDIAIWDTSNGRYATQSDGVYQLTQNVSYSFEVDFDLSAYDGNLANGDYFTFTIPEPFTVASTSFELTDEESGVAVGEAVVTSNGEGLGATVTITLKNLEEYLEKTGGTEVQGVQGTFYTNFSVTEVITEETVTFDTTETTDTITHTIKVSERTSTDYSSVIGKTNFS
;
A
#
# COMPACT_ATOMS: atom_id res chain seq x y z
N MET A 1 76.41 10.26 10.01
CA MET A 1 75.08 10.84 10.35
C MET A 1 74.11 11.02 9.16
N ILE A 2 74.35 10.44 7.97
CA ILE A 2 73.46 10.62 6.80
C ILE A 2 72.60 9.38 6.49
N LYS A 3 72.97 8.18 6.99
CA LYS A 3 72.22 6.93 6.73
C LYS A 3 71.02 6.68 7.65
N LEU A 4 70.90 7.38 8.79
CA LEU A 4 69.79 7.19 9.73
C LEU A 4 68.55 8.04 9.38
N ARG A 5 68.72 9.11 8.60
CA ARG A 5 67.62 9.99 8.15
C ARG A 5 66.76 9.42 7.02
N LYS A 6 67.28 8.42 6.26
CA LYS A 6 66.52 7.79 5.16
C LYS A 6 65.60 6.65 5.62
N ILE A 7 65.88 6.05 6.79
CA ILE A 7 65.04 4.98 7.35
C ILE A 7 63.81 5.58 8.06
N LEU A 8 63.89 6.81 8.57
CA LEU A 8 62.74 7.49 9.19
C LEU A 8 61.69 8.00 8.18
N ILE A 9 62.05 8.20 6.92
CA ILE A 9 61.14 8.66 5.86
C ILE A 9 60.46 7.47 5.16
N ALA A 10 61.07 6.29 5.17
CA ALA A 10 60.49 5.08 4.59
C ALA A 10 59.39 4.43 5.45
N LEU A 11 59.29 4.78 6.74
CA LEU A 11 58.27 4.23 7.65
C LEU A 11 56.99 5.08 7.74
N LEU A 12 56.95 6.24 7.09
CA LEU A 12 55.78 7.13 7.08
C LEU A 12 54.80 6.86 5.92
N LEU A 13 55.07 5.83 5.10
CA LEU A 13 54.27 5.49 3.90
C LEU A 13 53.44 4.21 4.07
N LEU A 14 53.37 3.64 5.27
CA LEU A 14 52.67 2.38 5.55
C LEU A 14 51.56 2.55 6.58
N PHE A 15 50.74 3.58 6.45
CA PHE A 15 49.39 3.61 7.06
C PHE A 15 48.49 4.54 6.26
N SER A 16 48.33 4.24 4.96
CA SER A 16 47.16 4.66 4.20
C SER A 16 46.06 3.62 4.45
N SER A 17 45.54 3.57 5.68
CA SER A 17 44.23 2.96 5.88
C SER A 17 43.25 3.78 5.05
N ILE A 18 42.87 3.22 3.90
CA ILE A 18 41.71 3.67 3.14
C ILE A 18 40.54 3.41 4.09
N PHE A 19 40.23 4.41 4.92
CA PHE A 19 38.92 4.53 5.50
C PHE A 19 38.04 4.83 4.29
N SER A 20 37.50 3.79 3.67
CA SER A 20 36.30 3.93 2.88
C SER A 20 35.22 4.36 3.86
N ALA A 21 35.18 5.65 4.17
CA ALA A 21 33.94 6.28 4.54
C ALA A 21 33.03 6.01 3.34
N ARG A 22 32.23 4.94 3.43
CA ARG A 22 30.93 4.94 2.79
C ARG A 22 30.29 6.19 3.36
N THR A 23 30.36 7.28 2.63
CA THR A 23 29.34 8.32 2.76
C THR A 23 28.07 7.54 2.51
N VAL A 24 27.37 7.15 3.58
CA VAL A 24 25.96 6.87 3.49
C VAL A 24 25.41 8.22 3.07
N LEU A 25 25.32 8.42 1.75
CA LEU A 25 24.37 9.38 1.23
C LEU A 25 23.09 8.91 1.89
N ALA A 26 22.56 9.72 2.82
CA ALA A 26 21.20 9.52 3.27
C ALA A 26 20.40 9.44 1.98
N ASP A 27 19.92 8.24 1.64
CA ASP A 27 19.19 8.05 0.41
C ASP A 27 18.01 9.00 0.55
N SER A 28 17.92 9.97 -0.34
CA SER A 28 16.90 10.99 -0.23
C SER A 28 15.56 10.26 -0.33
N VAL A 29 14.73 10.39 0.70
CA VAL A 29 13.36 9.86 0.70
C VAL A 29 12.74 10.13 -0.66
N LYS A 30 12.35 9.06 -1.34
CA LYS A 30 11.82 9.11 -2.70
C LYS A 30 10.45 8.48 -2.79
N GLU A 31 9.70 8.99 -3.76
CA GLU A 31 8.43 8.40 -4.18
C GLU A 31 8.70 7.20 -5.09
N LEU A 32 8.07 6.08 -4.80
CA LEU A 32 8.07 4.86 -5.58
C LEU A 32 6.80 4.89 -6.44
N THR A 33 6.96 4.82 -7.76
CA THR A 33 5.88 4.99 -8.74
C THR A 33 5.71 3.73 -9.56
N ASN A 34 4.52 3.53 -10.13
CA ASN A 34 4.17 2.32 -10.89
C ASN A 34 4.39 1.03 -10.07
N VAL A 35 3.97 1.02 -8.81
CA VAL A 35 4.16 -0.11 -7.89
C VAL A 35 2.87 -0.86 -7.58
N ILE A 36 1.70 -0.28 -7.87
CA ILE A 36 0.42 -0.97 -7.71
C ILE A 36 0.21 -1.90 -8.90
N THR A 37 -0.04 -3.17 -8.62
CA THR A 37 -0.13 -4.23 -9.63
C THR A 37 -1.56 -4.67 -9.91
N ASP A 38 -2.42 -4.65 -8.90
CA ASP A 38 -3.84 -4.95 -9.07
C ASP A 38 -4.70 -4.20 -8.04
N ILE A 39 -5.96 -3.98 -8.40
CA ILE A 39 -6.97 -3.42 -7.51
C ILE A 39 -8.23 -4.26 -7.68
N ALA A 40 -8.71 -4.83 -6.59
CA ALA A 40 -9.98 -5.56 -6.53
C ALA A 40 -10.92 -4.95 -5.50
N ILE A 41 -12.21 -5.26 -5.59
CA ILE A 41 -13.20 -4.84 -4.60
C ILE A 41 -13.66 -6.05 -3.78
N TRP A 42 -13.49 -5.97 -2.47
CA TRP A 42 -13.97 -6.94 -1.48
C TRP A 42 -15.28 -6.47 -0.85
N ASP A 43 -16.27 -7.35 -0.83
CA ASP A 43 -17.50 -7.19 -0.07
C ASP A 43 -17.24 -7.62 1.38
N THR A 44 -16.83 -6.65 2.20
CA THR A 44 -16.49 -6.83 3.61
C THR A 44 -17.64 -7.44 4.41
N SER A 45 -18.89 -7.16 4.04
CA SER A 45 -20.06 -7.65 4.76
C SER A 45 -20.31 -9.14 4.51
N ASN A 46 -19.95 -9.63 3.32
CA ASN A 46 -20.18 -11.01 2.91
C ASN A 46 -18.91 -11.87 2.88
N GLY A 47 -17.73 -11.29 3.15
CA GLY A 47 -16.46 -12.01 3.20
C GLY A 47 -16.09 -12.66 1.87
N ARG A 48 -16.27 -11.92 0.76
CA ARG A 48 -15.97 -12.38 -0.60
C ARG A 48 -15.64 -11.21 -1.51
N TYR A 49 -15.07 -11.47 -2.69
CA TYR A 49 -15.00 -10.47 -3.75
C TYR A 49 -16.39 -9.94 -4.12
N ALA A 50 -16.47 -8.65 -4.39
CA ALA A 50 -17.69 -8.00 -4.84
C ALA A 50 -18.17 -8.66 -6.14
N THR A 51 -19.47 -8.88 -6.22
CA THR A 51 -20.08 -9.55 -7.38
C THR A 51 -19.92 -8.68 -8.61
N GLN A 52 -19.56 -9.31 -9.73
CA GLN A 52 -19.54 -8.66 -11.03
C GLN A 52 -20.59 -9.30 -11.95
N SER A 53 -21.19 -8.49 -12.82
CA SER A 53 -22.00 -8.94 -13.95
C SER A 53 -21.42 -8.33 -15.22
N ASP A 54 -21.00 -9.16 -16.16
CA ASP A 54 -20.40 -8.71 -17.44
C ASP A 54 -19.25 -7.69 -17.26
N GLY A 55 -18.43 -7.85 -16.21
CA GLY A 55 -17.31 -6.96 -15.89
C GLY A 55 -17.68 -5.70 -15.10
N VAL A 56 -18.96 -5.53 -14.73
CA VAL A 56 -19.44 -4.40 -13.91
C VAL A 56 -19.58 -4.84 -12.46
N TYR A 57 -18.91 -4.13 -11.54
CA TYR A 57 -19.07 -4.34 -10.10
C TYR A 57 -20.45 -3.90 -9.63
N GLN A 58 -21.13 -4.82 -8.94
CA GLN A 58 -22.48 -4.64 -8.43
C GLN A 58 -22.41 -4.24 -6.96
N LEU A 59 -22.41 -2.93 -6.71
CA LEU A 59 -22.33 -2.36 -5.37
C LEU A 59 -23.71 -1.94 -4.87
N THR A 60 -23.83 -1.82 -3.55
CA THR A 60 -25.02 -1.29 -2.88
C THR A 60 -24.66 -0.01 -2.14
N GLN A 61 -25.47 1.02 -2.33
CA GLN A 61 -25.30 2.32 -1.70
C GLN A 61 -25.19 2.18 -0.17
N ASN A 62 -24.29 2.94 0.46
CA ASN A 62 -24.07 2.94 1.91
C ASN A 62 -23.74 1.56 2.51
N VAL A 63 -23.18 0.64 1.72
CA VAL A 63 -22.52 -0.58 2.20
C VAL A 63 -21.01 -0.33 2.23
N SER A 64 -20.35 -0.85 3.27
CA SER A 64 -18.89 -0.84 3.35
C SER A 64 -18.33 -1.95 2.48
N TYR A 65 -17.47 -1.57 1.54
CA TYR A 65 -16.60 -2.42 0.75
C TYR A 65 -15.14 -2.11 1.10
N SER A 66 -14.21 -2.88 0.57
CA SER A 66 -12.78 -2.58 0.68
C SER A 66 -12.16 -2.65 -0.71
N PHE A 67 -11.27 -1.71 -1.04
CA PHE A 67 -10.26 -1.96 -2.07
C PHE A 67 -9.25 -2.93 -1.48
N GLU A 68 -8.99 -4.02 -2.19
CA GLU A 68 -7.85 -4.91 -2.00
C GLU A 68 -6.81 -4.49 -3.05
N VAL A 69 -5.67 -3.98 -2.58
CA VAL A 69 -4.67 -3.36 -3.45
C VAL A 69 -3.36 -4.11 -3.32
N ASP A 70 -2.94 -4.71 -4.42
CA ASP A 70 -1.67 -5.41 -4.52
C ASP A 70 -0.58 -4.45 -4.98
N PHE A 71 0.60 -4.57 -4.37
CA PHE A 71 1.78 -3.80 -4.76
C PHE A 71 3.03 -4.69 -4.83
N ASP A 72 3.97 -4.27 -5.66
CA ASP A 72 5.25 -4.92 -5.87
C ASP A 72 6.35 -3.85 -6.00
N LEU A 73 7.32 -3.87 -5.08
CA LEU A 73 8.45 -2.93 -5.06
C LEU A 73 9.71 -3.50 -5.71
N SER A 74 9.65 -4.66 -6.38
CA SER A 74 10.82 -5.35 -6.95
C SER A 74 11.62 -4.51 -7.94
N ALA A 75 10.99 -3.54 -8.62
CA ALA A 75 11.68 -2.56 -9.46
C ALA A 75 12.68 -1.68 -8.69
N TYR A 76 12.59 -1.66 -7.35
CA TYR A 76 13.41 -0.87 -6.43
C TYR A 76 14.30 -1.74 -5.53
N ASP A 77 14.39 -3.06 -5.76
CA ASP A 77 15.23 -3.97 -4.99
C ASP A 77 16.68 -3.46 -4.87
N GLY A 78 17.24 -3.59 -3.67
CA GLY A 78 18.58 -3.08 -3.33
C GLY A 78 18.67 -1.55 -3.19
N ASN A 79 17.58 -0.83 -3.46
CA ASN A 79 17.52 0.63 -3.46
C ASN A 79 16.34 1.17 -2.64
N LEU A 80 15.80 0.38 -1.70
CA LEU A 80 14.76 0.81 -0.76
C LEU A 80 15.40 1.37 0.51
N ALA A 81 14.86 2.50 1.00
CA ALA A 81 15.27 3.12 2.26
C ALA A 81 14.06 3.45 3.15
N ASN A 82 14.29 3.54 4.46
CA ASN A 82 13.26 4.04 5.37
C ASN A 82 12.84 5.45 4.95
N GLY A 83 11.53 5.69 4.95
CA GLY A 83 10.92 6.94 4.52
C GLY A 83 10.53 6.98 3.04
N ASP A 84 11.08 6.10 2.19
CA ASP A 84 10.57 5.93 0.82
C ASP A 84 9.08 5.58 0.88
N TYR A 85 8.31 6.09 -0.08
CA TYR A 85 6.85 6.00 -0.01
C TYR A 85 6.22 5.83 -1.38
N PHE A 86 5.01 5.29 -1.42
CA PHE A 86 4.14 5.35 -2.60
C PHE A 86 2.74 5.77 -2.20
N THR A 87 1.94 6.17 -3.18
CA THR A 87 0.55 6.57 -2.98
C THR A 87 -0.40 5.65 -3.71
N PHE A 88 -1.62 5.56 -3.16
CA PHE A 88 -2.79 5.05 -3.85
C PHE A 88 -3.90 6.11 -3.76
N THR A 89 -4.23 6.68 -4.90
CA THR A 89 -5.26 7.70 -5.06
C THR A 89 -6.59 7.02 -5.40
N ILE A 90 -7.51 7.07 -4.46
CA ILE A 90 -8.89 6.60 -4.63
C ILE A 90 -9.69 7.76 -5.23
N PRO A 91 -10.28 7.61 -6.43
CA PRO A 91 -11.01 8.70 -7.08
C PRO A 91 -12.44 8.88 -6.53
N GLU A 92 -13.17 9.86 -7.08
CA GLU A 92 -14.63 9.87 -7.02
C GLU A 92 -15.19 8.58 -7.67
N PRO A 93 -16.37 8.06 -7.25
CA PRO A 93 -17.32 8.61 -6.29
C PRO A 93 -17.20 8.00 -4.87
N PHE A 94 -16.01 7.50 -4.52
CA PHE A 94 -15.84 6.72 -3.29
C PHE A 94 -15.75 7.61 -2.05
N THR A 95 -16.45 7.24 -0.98
CA THR A 95 -16.28 7.83 0.35
C THR A 95 -15.39 6.94 1.19
N VAL A 96 -14.26 7.48 1.65
CA VAL A 96 -13.25 6.76 2.44
C VAL A 96 -13.02 7.53 3.74
N ALA A 97 -12.93 6.83 4.87
CA ALA A 97 -12.63 7.44 6.16
C ALA A 97 -11.11 7.52 6.39
N SER A 98 -10.64 8.60 7.00
CA SER A 98 -9.24 8.70 7.40
C SER A 98 -8.89 7.68 8.48
N THR A 99 -7.75 7.03 8.33
CA THR A 99 -7.24 6.02 9.28
C THR A 99 -5.75 5.81 9.07
N SER A 100 -5.10 5.07 9.96
CA SER A 100 -3.75 4.58 9.74
C SER A 100 -3.58 3.17 10.29
N PHE A 101 -2.68 2.42 9.66
CA PHE A 101 -2.36 1.05 10.05
C PHE A 101 -0.95 0.66 9.59
N GLU A 102 -0.38 -0.35 10.22
CA GLU A 102 0.93 -0.87 9.85
C GLU A 102 0.81 -1.94 8.77
N LEU A 103 1.79 -1.95 7.87
CA LEU A 103 2.02 -3.07 6.95
C LEU A 103 3.08 -3.96 7.59
N THR A 104 2.64 -5.12 8.08
CA THR A 104 3.51 -6.09 8.73
C THR A 104 3.82 -7.22 7.75
N ASP A 105 5.10 -7.44 7.49
CA ASP A 105 5.57 -8.60 6.76
C ASP A 105 5.25 -9.87 7.54
N GLU A 106 4.51 -10.79 6.94
CA GLU A 106 3.97 -11.97 7.64
C GLU A 106 5.08 -12.92 8.11
N GLU A 107 6.14 -13.08 7.32
CA GLU A 107 7.22 -14.02 7.61
C GLU A 107 8.13 -13.53 8.75
N SER A 108 8.57 -12.27 8.71
CA SER A 108 9.45 -11.69 9.72
C SER A 108 8.71 -11.09 10.92
N GLY A 109 7.41 -10.80 10.76
CA GLY A 109 6.59 -10.09 11.74
C GLY A 109 7.02 -8.65 11.96
N VAL A 110 7.79 -8.04 11.05
CA VAL A 110 8.25 -6.65 11.14
C VAL A 110 7.23 -5.74 10.47
N ALA A 111 6.86 -4.64 11.12
CA ALA A 111 6.09 -3.56 10.52
C ALA A 111 6.98 -2.80 9.52
N VAL A 112 7.02 -3.26 8.27
CA VAL A 112 7.86 -2.72 7.19
C VAL A 112 7.30 -1.46 6.54
N GLY A 113 6.06 -1.10 6.85
CA GLY A 113 5.44 0.13 6.39
C GLY A 113 4.38 0.68 7.32
N GLU A 114 4.01 1.93 7.10
CA GLU A 114 2.82 2.58 7.68
C GLU A 114 1.97 3.15 6.54
N ALA A 115 0.68 2.79 6.54
CA ALA A 115 -0.31 3.37 5.65
C ALA A 115 -1.06 4.47 6.39
N VAL A 116 -1.15 5.65 5.78
CA VAL A 116 -1.98 6.78 6.25
C VAL A 116 -3.01 7.08 5.18
N VAL A 117 -4.28 6.86 5.50
CA VAL A 117 -5.42 7.18 4.64
C VAL A 117 -5.93 8.57 4.99
N THR A 118 -5.94 9.48 4.01
CA THR A 118 -6.46 10.84 4.15
C THR A 118 -7.71 10.99 3.27
N SER A 119 -8.87 11.10 3.93
CA SER A 119 -10.15 11.36 3.25
C SER A 119 -10.17 12.74 2.58
N ASN A 120 -10.71 12.79 1.35
CA ASN A 120 -10.98 14.05 0.66
C ASN A 120 -12.40 14.59 0.93
N GLY A 121 -13.24 13.84 1.67
CA GLY A 121 -14.64 14.15 1.91
C GLY A 121 -15.59 13.10 1.36
N GLU A 122 -16.89 13.29 1.60
CA GLU A 122 -17.94 12.40 1.11
C GLU A 122 -17.98 12.41 -0.42
N GLY A 123 -17.85 11.23 -1.04
CA GLY A 123 -17.84 11.03 -2.49
C GLY A 123 -16.57 11.50 -3.22
N LEU A 124 -15.61 12.10 -2.50
CA LEU A 124 -14.43 12.77 -3.09
C LEU A 124 -13.15 11.92 -3.11
N GLY A 125 -13.26 10.65 -2.73
CA GLY A 125 -12.13 9.73 -2.67
C GLY A 125 -11.22 9.96 -1.47
N ALA A 126 -9.97 9.51 -1.60
CA ALA A 126 -8.92 9.64 -0.60
C ALA A 126 -7.53 9.45 -1.22
N THR A 127 -6.51 9.85 -0.47
CA THR A 127 -5.13 9.45 -0.75
C THR A 127 -4.65 8.53 0.36
N VAL A 128 -4.16 7.35 0.00
CA VAL A 128 -3.42 6.46 0.90
C VAL A 128 -1.94 6.66 0.65
N THR A 129 -1.17 7.03 1.68
CA THR A 129 0.29 7.14 1.59
C THR A 129 0.90 6.00 2.39
N ILE A 130 1.69 5.16 1.71
CA ILE A 130 2.41 4.04 2.32
C ILE A 130 3.87 4.46 2.45
N THR A 131 4.38 4.53 3.68
CA THR A 131 5.77 4.91 3.96
C THR A 131 6.53 3.72 4.53
N LEU A 132 7.67 3.37 3.93
CA LEU A 132 8.53 2.28 4.39
C LEU A 132 9.23 2.64 5.70
N LYS A 133 9.34 1.66 6.60
CA LYS A 133 10.00 1.81 7.89
C LYS A 133 10.60 0.48 8.37
N ASN A 134 11.45 0.52 9.39
CA ASN A 134 12.06 -0.64 10.04
C ASN A 134 12.81 -1.61 9.08
N LEU A 135 13.37 -1.10 7.97
CA LEU A 135 14.03 -1.93 6.98
C LEU A 135 15.31 -2.61 7.52
N GLU A 136 16.02 -2.00 8.46
CA GLU A 136 17.18 -2.63 9.11
C GLU A 136 16.75 -3.82 9.98
N GLU A 137 15.67 -3.71 10.74
CA GLU A 137 15.13 -4.84 11.54
C GLU A 137 14.66 -5.97 10.62
N TYR A 138 14.00 -5.62 9.52
CA TYR A 138 13.60 -6.59 8.50
C TYR A 138 14.80 -7.37 7.94
N LEU A 139 15.90 -6.70 7.62
CA LEU A 139 17.12 -7.35 7.14
C LEU A 139 17.78 -8.24 8.20
N GLU A 140 17.81 -7.79 9.45
CA GLU A 140 18.35 -8.57 10.56
C GLU A 140 17.59 -9.90 10.75
N LYS A 141 16.25 -9.88 10.61
CA LYS A 141 15.42 -11.09 10.74
C LYS A 141 15.46 -12.00 9.53
N THR A 142 15.51 -11.46 8.33
CA THR A 142 15.55 -12.25 7.08
C THR A 142 16.96 -12.74 6.75
N GLY A 143 18.01 -12.16 7.35
CA GLY A 143 19.40 -12.50 7.07
C GLY A 143 19.90 -11.97 5.73
N GLY A 144 19.18 -11.01 5.13
CA GLY A 144 19.52 -10.37 3.86
C GLY A 144 20.66 -9.36 3.98
N THR A 145 21.34 -9.08 2.86
CA THR A 145 22.34 -8.00 2.76
C THR A 145 21.77 -6.69 2.22
N GLU A 146 20.62 -6.75 1.57
CA GLU A 146 19.86 -5.63 1.01
C GLU A 146 18.38 -5.98 0.98
N VAL A 147 17.51 -4.96 1.01
CA VAL A 147 16.04 -5.16 0.99
C VAL A 147 15.62 -5.50 -0.43
N GLN A 148 14.90 -6.61 -0.58
CA GLN A 148 14.47 -7.11 -1.88
C GLN A 148 13.15 -7.88 -1.76
N GLY A 149 12.39 -7.95 -2.85
CA GLY A 149 11.16 -8.73 -2.92
C GLY A 149 10.05 -8.23 -1.99
N VAL A 150 10.02 -6.92 -1.70
CA VAL A 150 8.97 -6.32 -0.88
C VAL A 150 7.72 -6.16 -1.73
N GLN A 151 6.72 -6.99 -1.43
CA GLN A 151 5.42 -7.00 -2.08
C GLN A 151 4.35 -7.29 -1.04
N GLY A 152 3.10 -6.97 -1.34
CA GLY A 152 2.01 -7.29 -0.44
C GLY A 152 0.68 -6.74 -0.88
N THR A 153 -0.29 -6.90 0.01
CA THR A 153 -1.67 -6.46 -0.20
C THR A 153 -2.09 -5.59 0.98
N PHE A 154 -2.73 -4.46 0.71
CA PHE A 154 -3.38 -3.67 1.74
C PHE A 154 -4.85 -3.42 1.43
N TYR A 155 -5.63 -3.09 2.46
CA TYR A 155 -7.07 -2.93 2.35
C TYR A 155 -7.49 -1.53 2.78
N THR A 156 -8.30 -0.86 1.96
CA THR A 156 -8.88 0.44 2.31
C THR A 156 -10.40 0.39 2.19
N ASN A 157 -11.09 0.63 3.30
CA ASN A 157 -12.55 0.59 3.34
C ASN A 157 -13.16 1.83 2.67
N PHE A 158 -14.22 1.62 1.89
CA PHE A 158 -14.98 2.68 1.26
C PHE A 158 -16.47 2.37 1.25
N SER A 159 -17.27 3.38 0.94
CA SER A 159 -18.68 3.24 0.57
C SER A 159 -18.99 4.17 -0.60
N VAL A 160 -20.07 3.90 -1.33
CA VAL A 160 -20.60 4.85 -2.32
C VAL A 160 -21.95 5.33 -1.82
N THR A 161 -22.11 6.65 -1.74
CA THR A 161 -23.31 7.29 -1.19
C THR A 161 -24.34 7.59 -2.25
N GLU A 162 -24.00 7.59 -3.53
CA GLU A 162 -24.93 7.86 -4.63
C GLU A 162 -25.37 6.59 -5.35
N VAL A 163 -26.56 6.64 -5.95
CA VAL A 163 -27.05 5.58 -6.85
C VAL A 163 -26.46 5.84 -8.23
N ILE A 164 -25.78 4.83 -8.78
CA ILE A 164 -25.05 4.94 -10.04
C ILE A 164 -25.57 3.86 -10.97
N THR A 165 -26.03 4.28 -12.15
CA THR A 165 -26.54 3.34 -13.16
C THR A 165 -25.42 2.50 -13.77
N GLU A 166 -24.33 3.16 -14.15
CA GLU A 166 -23.06 2.59 -14.60
C GLU A 166 -22.03 3.72 -14.69
N GLU A 167 -20.82 3.53 -14.16
CA GLU A 167 -19.72 4.50 -14.26
C GLU A 167 -18.39 3.76 -14.33
N THR A 168 -17.46 4.20 -15.18
CA THR A 168 -16.10 3.65 -15.22
C THR A 168 -15.14 4.59 -14.52
N VAL A 169 -14.48 4.10 -13.49
CA VAL A 169 -13.39 4.79 -12.79
C VAL A 169 -12.04 4.27 -13.30
N THR A 170 -11.08 5.18 -13.42
CA THR A 170 -9.69 4.87 -13.80
C THR A 170 -8.79 5.31 -12.66
N PHE A 171 -7.89 4.43 -12.24
CA PHE A 171 -6.91 4.73 -11.20
C PHE A 171 -5.68 5.46 -11.79
N ASP A 172 -4.91 6.14 -10.94
CA ASP A 172 -3.78 6.96 -11.40
C ASP A 172 -2.69 6.10 -12.04
N THR A 173 -2.47 6.31 -13.34
CA THR A 173 -1.49 5.56 -14.13
C THR A 173 -0.03 5.82 -13.76
N THR A 174 0.23 6.81 -12.89
CA THR A 174 1.57 7.04 -12.33
C THR A 174 1.84 6.17 -11.10
N GLU A 175 0.79 5.65 -10.46
CA GLU A 175 0.86 4.79 -9.28
C GLU A 175 0.82 3.29 -9.68
N THR A 176 0.15 2.97 -10.80
CA THR A 176 -0.09 1.60 -11.25
C THR A 176 0.89 1.14 -12.35
N THR A 177 1.22 -0.14 -12.36
CA THR A 177 2.09 -0.78 -13.38
C THR A 177 1.41 -0.85 -14.75
N ASP A 178 0.11 -1.12 -14.76
CA ASP A 178 -0.75 -1.14 -15.94
C ASP A 178 -1.93 -0.17 -15.75
N THR A 179 -2.65 0.16 -16.83
CA THR A 179 -3.90 0.91 -16.69
C THR A 179 -4.97 0.04 -16.04
N ILE A 180 -5.41 0.42 -14.84
CA ILE A 180 -6.48 -0.26 -14.11
C ILE A 180 -7.76 0.58 -14.16
N THR A 181 -8.86 -0.05 -14.55
CA THR A 181 -10.19 0.55 -14.58
C THR A 181 -11.22 -0.36 -13.96
N HIS A 182 -12.24 0.22 -13.32
CA HIS A 182 -13.41 -0.51 -12.84
C HIS A 182 -14.68 0.14 -13.34
N THR A 183 -15.58 -0.64 -13.91
CA THR A 183 -16.96 -0.21 -14.14
C THR A 183 -17.80 -0.60 -12.93
N ILE A 184 -18.52 0.35 -12.35
CA ILE A 184 -19.34 0.16 -11.15
C ILE A 184 -20.80 0.49 -11.45
N LYS A 185 -21.70 -0.23 -10.80
CA LYS A 185 -23.11 0.08 -10.67
C LYS A 185 -23.48 0.05 -9.21
N VAL A 186 -24.14 1.10 -8.72
CA VAL A 186 -24.51 1.24 -7.31
C VAL A 186 -26.03 1.29 -7.21
N SER A 187 -26.62 0.27 -6.58
CA SER A 187 -28.06 0.17 -6.39
C SER A 187 -28.47 0.70 -5.01
N GLU A 188 -29.71 1.21 -4.90
CA GLU A 188 -30.28 1.60 -3.61
C GLU A 188 -30.25 0.46 -2.60
N ARG A 189 -29.99 0.79 -1.34
CA ARG A 189 -30.10 -0.17 -0.25
C ARG A 189 -31.57 -0.45 0.03
N THR A 190 -32.05 -1.63 -0.35
CA THR A 190 -33.42 -2.05 0.00
C THR A 190 -33.49 -2.37 1.50
N SER A 191 -34.29 -1.62 2.26
CA SER A 191 -34.71 -2.02 3.60
C SER A 191 -35.67 -3.19 3.46
N THR A 192 -35.33 -4.35 4.01
CA THR A 192 -36.30 -5.46 4.10
C THR A 192 -37.27 -5.14 5.25
N ASP A 193 -38.53 -4.84 4.92
CA ASP A 193 -39.59 -4.68 5.93
C ASP A 193 -40.05 -6.05 6.44
N TYR A 194 -39.57 -6.43 7.62
CA TYR A 194 -39.96 -7.67 8.32
C TYR A 194 -41.29 -7.54 9.09
N SER A 195 -41.99 -6.41 9.03
CA SER A 195 -43.27 -6.21 9.74
C SER A 195 -44.34 -7.24 9.35
N SER A 196 -44.24 -7.82 8.14
CA SER A 196 -45.16 -8.85 7.65
C SER A 196 -44.93 -10.25 8.23
N VAL A 197 -43.78 -10.50 8.88
CA VAL A 197 -43.38 -11.84 9.38
C VAL A 197 -43.56 -11.96 10.90
N ILE A 198 -43.67 -10.84 11.61
CA ILE A 198 -43.94 -10.81 13.06
C ILE A 198 -45.43 -11.14 13.29
N GLY A 199 -45.74 -12.39 13.65
CA GLY A 199 -47.08 -12.81 14.07
C GLY A 199 -47.64 -14.09 13.43
N LYS A 200 -46.88 -14.80 12.58
CA LYS A 200 -47.31 -16.07 11.96
C LYS A 200 -46.57 -17.32 12.46
N THR A 201 -46.24 -17.39 13.74
CA THR A 201 -45.84 -18.67 14.35
C THR A 201 -47.03 -19.30 15.06
N ASN A 202 -47.71 -20.23 14.39
CA ASN A 202 -48.48 -21.28 15.06
C ASN A 202 -47.53 -22.47 15.20
N PHE A 203 -46.91 -22.64 16.36
CA PHE A 203 -46.28 -23.91 16.69
C PHE A 203 -47.39 -24.95 16.90
N SER A 204 -47.38 -26.04 16.13
CA SER A 204 -48.18 -27.25 16.36
C SER A 204 -47.40 -28.24 17.23
#